data_AF-A0A9N9PB30-F1
#
_entry.id   AF-A0A9N9PB30-F1
#
_cell.length_a   1.000
_cell.length_b   1.000
_cell.length_c   1.000
_cell.angle_alpha   90.00
_cell.angle_beta   90.00
_cell.angle_gamma   90.00
#
_symmetry.space_group_name_H-M   'P 1'
#
loop_
_entity.id
_entity.type
_entity.pdbx_description
1 polymer ?
#
loop_
_entity_poly.entity_id
_entity_poly.type
_entity_poly.pdbx_seq_one_letter_code
_entity_poly.pdbx_strand_id
1 'polypeptide(L)' 'KIPYKDKETDTIELPDDIIFTSASIQDLINFVYPNINSHIQDENYFVERGILAPTNSNIDMINDKILNSFSDNNI' A
#
# COMPACT_ATOMS: atom_id res chain seq x y z
N LYS A 1 -13.86 -11.79 -3.95
CA LYS A 1 -15.08 -12.09 -3.15
C LYS A 1 -15.58 -10.81 -2.47
N ILE A 2 -16.76 -10.76 -1.84
CA ILE A 2 -17.19 -9.58 -1.05
C ILE A 2 -17.05 -9.87 0.46
N PRO A 3 -16.78 -8.86 1.30
CA PRO A 3 -16.79 -9.02 2.75
C PRO A 3 -18.12 -9.61 3.25
N TYR A 4 -18.04 -10.55 4.18
CA TYR A 4 -19.20 -11.20 4.78
C TYR A 4 -19.35 -10.76 6.23
N LYS A 5 -20.57 -10.40 6.62
CA LYS A 5 -20.89 -10.05 8.01
C LYS A 5 -21.39 -11.30 8.72
N ASP A 6 -20.66 -11.74 9.74
CA ASP A 6 -21.10 -12.82 10.62
C ASP A 6 -22.25 -12.36 11.52
N LYS A 7 -23.30 -13.17 11.61
CA LYS A 7 -24.55 -12.79 12.30
C LYS A 7 -24.51 -13.02 13.80
N GLU A 8 -23.62 -13.86 14.30
CA GLU A 8 -23.52 -14.20 15.72
C GLU A 8 -22.51 -13.31 16.45
N THR A 9 -21.42 -12.96 15.78
CA THR A 9 -20.29 -12.23 16.36
C THR A 9 -20.28 -10.73 16.01
N ASP A 10 -21.16 -10.29 15.10
CA ASP A 10 -21.19 -8.92 14.55
C ASP A 10 -19.86 -8.50 13.87
N THR A 11 -19.03 -9.47 13.50
CA THR A 11 -17.74 -9.23 12.84
C THR A 11 -17.87 -9.23 11.32
N ILE A 12 -16.94 -8.57 10.64
CA ILE A 12 -16.80 -8.61 9.18
C ILE A 12 -15.57 -9.43 8.85
N GLU A 13 -15.76 -10.53 8.13
CA GLU A 13 -14.67 -11.33 7.58
C GLU A 13 -14.26 -10.76 6.22
N LEU A 14 -12.98 -10.41 6.13
CA LEU A 14 -12.35 -10.00 4.88
C LEU A 14 -11.94 -11.25 4.09
N PRO A 15 -12.23 -11.33 2.79
CA PRO A 15 -11.74 -12.42 1.97
C PRO A 15 -10.21 -12.47 1.88
N ASP A 16 -9.64 -13.68 1.81
CA ASP A 16 -8.18 -13.87 1.70
C ASP A 16 -7.56 -13.11 0.52
N ASP A 17 -8.31 -12.92 -0.58
CA ASP A 17 -7.87 -12.20 -1.78
C ASP A 17 -7.66 -10.70 -1.57
N ILE A 18 -8.15 -10.12 -0.47
CA ILE A 18 -7.94 -8.71 -0.12
C ILE A 18 -7.08 -8.51 1.12
N ILE A 19 -6.69 -9.59 1.79
CA ILE A 19 -5.83 -9.53 2.98
C ILE A 19 -4.37 -9.45 2.53
N PHE A 20 -3.71 -8.37 2.92
CA PHE A 20 -2.26 -8.29 2.84
C PHE A 20 -1.65 -8.94 4.09
N THR A 21 -0.94 -10.05 3.90
CA THR A 21 -0.46 -10.89 5.03
C THR A 21 0.86 -10.44 5.64
N SER A 22 1.60 -9.52 4.99
CA SER A 22 2.84 -8.99 5.54
C SER A 22 2.58 -7.80 6.48
N ALA A 23 3.30 -7.75 7.59
CA ALA A 23 3.32 -6.62 8.52
C ALA A 23 4.33 -5.52 8.12
N SER A 24 5.07 -5.71 7.02
CA SER A 24 6.10 -4.78 6.55
C SER A 24 5.49 -3.71 5.63
N ILE A 25 5.71 -2.44 5.97
CA ILE A 25 5.38 -1.32 5.08
C ILE A 25 6.15 -1.40 3.77
N GLN A 26 7.39 -1.92 3.78
CA GLN A 26 8.15 -2.07 2.55
C GLN A 26 7.52 -3.10 1.61
N ASP A 27 6.97 -4.18 2.18
CA ASP A 27 6.30 -5.20 1.37
C ASP A 27 5.00 -4.65 0.78
N LEU A 28 4.27 -3.82 1.55
CA LEU A 28 3.09 -3.10 1.04
C LEU A 28 3.46 -2.18 -0.12
N ILE A 29 4.52 -1.39 0.02
CA ILE A 29 5.03 -0.51 -1.05
C ILE A 29 5.39 -1.34 -2.29
N ASN A 30 6.10 -2.46 -2.13
CA ASN A 30 6.50 -3.33 -3.24
C ASN A 30 5.31 -4.02 -3.91
N PHE A 31 4.27 -4.36 -3.14
CA PHE A 31 3.05 -4.96 -3.62
C PHE A 31 2.24 -3.97 -4.47
N VAL A 32 2.11 -2.73 -4.02
CA VAL A 32 1.34 -1.69 -4.71
C VAL A 32 2.11 -1.08 -5.87
N TYR A 33 3.42 -0.87 -5.71
CA TYR A 33 4.31 -0.26 -6.70
C TYR A 33 5.46 -1.19 -7.12
N PRO A 34 5.17 -2.31 -7.82
CA PRO A 34 6.23 -3.18 -8.33
C PRO A 34 7.19 -2.42 -9.27
N ASN A 35 8.49 -2.62 -9.11
CA ASN A 35 9.52 -1.94 -9.91
C ASN A 35 9.34 -0.40 -9.94
N ILE A 36 9.09 0.21 -8.77
CA ILE A 36 8.80 1.64 -8.61
C ILE A 36 9.82 2.54 -9.33
N ASN A 37 11.10 2.17 -9.31
CA ASN A 37 12.19 2.93 -9.95
C ASN A 37 12.04 3.02 -11.48
N SER A 38 11.40 2.04 -12.12
CA SER A 38 11.15 2.06 -13.57
C SER A 38 9.97 2.95 -13.97
N HIS A 39 9.19 3.43 -12.99
CA HIS A 39 7.94 4.17 -13.22
C HIS A 39 7.96 5.57 -12.57
N ILE A 40 9.12 6.06 -12.10
CA ILE A 40 9.24 7.35 -11.39
C ILE A 40 8.63 8.53 -12.18
N GLN A 41 8.69 8.49 -13.52
CA GLN A 41 8.17 9.56 -14.39
C GLN A 41 6.73 9.31 -14.87
N ASP A 42 6.10 8.19 -14.50
CA ASP A 42 4.73 7.88 -14.87
C ASP A 42 3.76 8.31 -13.77
N GLU A 43 3.19 9.50 -13.90
CA GLU A 43 2.23 10.03 -12.92
C GLU A 43 0.98 9.13 -12.79
N ASN A 44 0.50 8.56 -13.90
CA ASN A 44 -0.69 7.71 -13.89
C ASN A 44 -0.43 6.43 -13.11
N TYR A 45 0.80 5.91 -13.16
CA TYR A 45 1.19 4.74 -12.39
C TYR A 45 0.90 4.89 -10.89
N PHE A 46 1.24 6.05 -10.32
CA PHE A 46 1.02 6.35 -8.90
C PHE A 46 -0.43 6.67 -8.58
N VAL A 47 -1.11 7.43 -9.43
CA VAL A 47 -2.51 7.82 -9.21
C VAL A 47 -3.44 6.60 -9.20
N GLU A 48 -3.27 5.69 -10.16
CA GLU A 48 -4.10 4.47 -10.26
C GLU A 48 -3.86 3.47 -9.13
N ARG A 49 -2.71 3.58 -8.45
CA ARG A 49 -2.23 2.63 -7.42
C ARG A 49 -2.10 3.30 -6.05
N GLY A 50 -2.82 4.41 -5.82
CA GLY A 50 -2.68 5.19 -4.59
C GLY A 50 -2.88 4.36 -3.32
N ILE A 51 -1.94 4.48 -2.38
CA ILE A 51 -2.09 3.94 -1.03
C ILE A 51 -2.88 4.94 -0.20
N LEU A 52 -4.03 4.51 0.33
CA LEU A 52 -4.88 5.32 1.21
C LEU A 52 -4.83 4.77 2.64
N ALA A 53 -4.70 5.66 3.62
CA ALA A 53 -4.75 5.31 5.03
C ALA A 53 -5.76 6.21 5.77
N PRO A 54 -6.27 5.77 6.94
CA PRO A 54 -7.27 6.53 7.68
C PRO A 54 -6.77 7.89 8.19
N THR A 55 -5.45 8.07 8.34
CA THR A 55 -4.85 9.30 8.85
C THR A 55 -3.71 9.79 7.96
N ASN A 56 -3.55 11.11 7.89
CA ASN A 56 -2.46 11.73 7.15
C ASN A 56 -1.09 11.33 7.71
N SER A 57 -0.95 11.23 9.04
CA SER A 57 0.31 10.84 9.68
C SER A 57 0.81 9.46 9.21
N ASN A 58 -0.11 8.52 8.93
CA ASN A 58 0.28 7.23 8.37
C ASN A 58 0.72 7.34 6.91
N ILE A 59 0.05 8.17 6.10
CA ILE A 59 0.44 8.43 4.71
C ILE A 59 1.77 9.19 4.64
N ASP A 60 2.02 10.15 5.52
CA ASP A 60 3.27 10.91 5.57
C ASP A 60 4.46 9.97 5.76
N MET A 61 4.37 9.03 6.70
CA MET A 61 5.40 8.00 6.93
C MET A 61 5.63 7.11 5.69
N ILE A 62 4.57 6.75 4.97
CA ILE A 62 4.67 5.92 3.76
C ILE A 62 5.31 6.71 2.62
N ASN A 63 4.88 7.96 2.42
CA ASN A 63 5.43 8.87 1.42
C ASN A 63 6.92 9.11 1.66
N ASP A 64 7.33 9.35 2.91
CA ASP A 64 8.74 9.53 3.27
C ASP A 64 9.57 8.29 2.92
N LYS A 65 9.07 7.09 3.22
CA LYS A 65 9.74 5.83 2.85
C LYS A 65 9.91 5.68 1.35
N ILE A 66 8.86 6.00 0.58
CA ILE A 66 8.89 5.95 -0.90
C ILE A 66 9.92 6.96 -1.43
N LEU A 67 9.87 8.21 -0.98
CA LEU A 67 10.76 9.27 -1.42
C LEU A 67 12.23 8.99 -1.10
N ASN A 68 12.50 8.42 0.08
CA ASN A 68 13.84 7.98 0.45
C ASN A 68 14.36 6.86 -0.47
N SER A 69 13.50 5.94 -0.91
CA SER A 69 13.90 4.86 -1.83
C SER A 69 14.36 5.33 -3.20
N PHE A 70 13.93 6.51 -3.65
CA PHE A 70 14.40 7.12 -4.90
C PHE A 70 15.79 7.75 -4.76
N SER A 71 16.13 8.21 -3.55
CA SER A 71 17.36 8.97 -3.29
C SER A 71 18.59 8.09 -3.07
N ASP A 72 18.40 6.79 -2.76
CA ASP A 72 19.49 5.81 -2.59
C ASP A 72 20.19 5.40 -3.92
N ASN A 73 19.84 6.04 -5.06
CA ASN A 73 20.54 5.88 -6.34
C ASN A 73 21.48 7.06 -6.70
N ASN A 74 21.82 7.95 -5.75
CA ASN A 74 22.80 9.02 -5.96
C ASN A 74 23.68 9.28 -4.73
N ILE A 75 24.71 8.44 -4.51
CA ILE A 75 26.08 8.86 -4.13
C ILE A 75 27.07 7.89 -4.81
#